data_AF-A0A2E5UEB0-F1
#
_entry.id   AF-A0A2E5UEB0-F1
#
_cell.length_a   1.000
_cell.length_b   1.000
_cell.length_c   1.000
_cell.angle_alpha   90.00
_cell.angle_beta   90.00
_cell.angle_gamma   90.00
#
_symmetry.space_group_name_H-M   'P 1'
#
loop_
_entity.id
_entity.type
_entity.pdbx_description
1 polymer ?
#
loop_
_entity_poly.entity_id
_entity_poly.type
_entity_poly.pdbx_seq_one_letter_code
_entity_poly.pdbx_strand_id
1 'polypeptide(L)'
;MARKRKRSTPKFIPALCNGLVELSKRPIVLAWVFTVCSLTILTALSVPKLRAAHPAPADITITFKHVPAWLDDSLLNELRDVAREHLANEPIARNGLISVSTALAQTGWFEEVNQVRWTSNSNAEIDGNFLIPYAKVDSGGRIFFVDGYGKRLPSRIGKTVKDSYHFITLKQLNYPAPPRPGMQWDGDDVVASLKLLQLFYDYDWAAQIDSLDLSRFGGSQVILFNTKTPSQFVWGSPPNQEKALEALAIQKLERLAKAHESFGAIDQGVSGQFDLTDPNSFIRK
;
A
#
# COMPACT_ATOMS: atom_id res chain seq x y z
N MET A 1 -2.92 34.70 42.46
CA MET A 1 -2.45 34.08 43.74
C MET A 1 -1.65 32.83 43.41
N ALA A 2 -0.37 32.72 43.83
CA ALA A 2 0.50 31.60 43.47
C ALA A 2 0.85 30.72 44.70
N ARG A 3 0.59 29.40 44.62
CA ARG A 3 0.73 28.47 45.76
C ARG A 3 2.06 27.70 45.69
N LYS A 4 3.08 28.17 46.40
CA LYS A 4 4.46 27.65 46.39
C LYS A 4 4.56 26.28 47.10
N ARG A 5 4.62 25.17 46.36
CA ARG A 5 4.82 23.81 46.92
C ARG A 5 6.27 23.64 47.40
N LYS A 6 6.47 23.44 48.72
CA LYS A 6 7.76 22.95 49.28
C LYS A 6 7.99 21.50 48.86
N ARG A 7 9.14 21.20 48.23
CA ARG A 7 9.62 19.82 48.06
C ARG A 7 10.33 19.39 49.34
N SER A 8 9.92 18.25 49.89
CA SER A 8 10.63 17.57 50.98
C SER A 8 11.74 16.70 50.39
N THR A 9 12.97 16.85 50.87
CA THR A 9 14.10 15.96 50.52
C THR A 9 14.20 14.84 51.55
N PRO A 10 14.14 13.55 51.13
CA PRO A 10 14.33 12.44 52.06
C PRO A 10 15.79 12.36 52.52
N LYS A 11 16.03 12.36 53.84
CA LYS A 11 17.36 12.17 54.43
C LYS A 11 17.69 10.68 54.58
N PHE A 12 18.44 10.15 53.63
CA PHE A 12 18.97 8.78 53.54
C PHE A 12 20.45 8.89 53.10
N ILE A 13 21.47 8.19 53.63
CA ILE A 13 21.62 7.28 54.79
C ILE A 13 23.02 7.55 55.40
N PRO A 14 23.21 7.70 56.73
CA PRO A 14 24.54 7.69 57.34
C PRO A 14 24.91 6.36 58.03
N ALA A 15 23.99 5.40 58.15
CA ALA A 15 24.19 4.16 58.92
C ALA A 15 25.02 3.07 58.21
N LEU A 16 25.22 3.15 56.88
CA LEU A 16 25.87 2.11 56.09
C LEU A 16 27.40 2.12 56.18
N CYS A 17 28.03 3.23 56.58
CA CYS A 17 29.48 3.38 56.55
C CYS A 17 30.22 2.64 57.67
N ASN A 18 29.62 2.48 58.86
CA ASN A 18 30.33 1.89 60.00
C ASN A 18 30.48 0.36 59.92
N GLY A 19 29.56 -0.34 59.25
CA GLY A 19 29.65 -1.80 59.06
C GLY A 19 30.78 -2.24 58.13
N LEU A 20 31.18 -1.39 57.18
CA LEU A 20 32.25 -1.68 56.21
C LEU A 20 33.64 -1.75 56.87
N VAL A 21 33.85 -1.05 57.99
CA VAL A 21 35.15 -1.01 58.67
C VAL A 21 35.48 -2.35 59.36
N GLU A 22 34.49 -3.01 59.97
CA GLU A 22 34.66 -4.34 60.59
C GLU A 22 34.90 -5.45 59.55
N LEU A 23 34.17 -5.41 58.42
CA LEU A 23 34.31 -6.39 57.34
C LEU A 23 35.70 -6.36 56.66
N SER A 24 36.40 -5.22 56.70
CA SER A 24 37.75 -5.06 56.12
C SER A 24 38.83 -5.93 56.78
N LYS A 25 38.60 -6.41 58.01
CA LYS A 25 39.59 -7.21 58.78
C LYS A 25 39.67 -8.68 58.36
N ARG A 26 38.78 -9.17 57.47
CA ARG A 26 38.76 -10.57 57.03
C ARG A 26 39.22 -10.68 55.57
N PRO A 27 40.43 -11.20 55.28
CA PRO A 27 40.96 -11.24 53.91
C PRO A 27 40.09 -12.04 52.93
N ILE A 28 39.41 -13.09 53.43
CA ILE A 28 38.46 -13.90 52.65
C ILE A 28 37.26 -13.06 52.17
N VAL A 29 36.76 -12.13 52.99
CA VAL A 29 35.60 -11.30 52.63
C VAL A 29 35.99 -10.28 51.56
N LEU A 30 37.17 -9.67 51.69
CA LEU A 30 37.71 -8.76 50.67
C LEU A 30 37.85 -9.47 49.32
N ALA A 31 38.39 -10.70 49.30
CA ALA A 31 38.52 -11.47 48.07
C ALA A 31 37.17 -11.70 47.36
N TRP A 32 36.13 -12.09 48.10
CA TRP A 32 34.77 -12.25 47.55
C TRP A 32 34.15 -10.94 47.05
N VAL A 33 34.35 -9.82 47.75
CA VAL A 33 33.88 -8.51 47.28
C VAL A 33 34.58 -8.12 45.98
N PHE A 34 35.89 -8.36 45.85
CA PHE A 34 36.61 -8.09 44.61
C PHE A 34 36.17 -9.00 43.44
N THR A 35 35.88 -10.29 43.67
CA THR A 35 35.40 -11.18 42.60
C THR A 35 33.98 -10.85 42.15
N VAL A 36 33.07 -10.50 43.06
CA VAL A 36 31.72 -10.06 42.68
C VAL A 36 31.77 -8.71 41.94
N CYS A 37 32.59 -7.77 42.41
CA CYS A 37 32.74 -6.46 41.79
C CYS A 37 33.43 -6.54 40.40
N SER A 38 34.44 -7.39 40.23
CA SER A 38 35.05 -7.61 38.93
C SER A 38 34.10 -8.30 37.95
N LEU A 39 33.28 -9.25 38.42
CA LEU A 39 32.25 -9.91 37.59
C LEU A 39 31.12 -8.95 37.17
N THR A 40 30.67 -8.05 38.05
CA THR A 40 29.67 -7.03 37.68
C THR A 40 30.24 -5.98 36.74
N ILE A 41 31.51 -5.57 36.91
CA ILE A 41 32.19 -4.67 35.96
C ILE A 41 32.38 -5.37 34.61
N LEU A 42 32.83 -6.63 34.58
CA LEU A 42 33.02 -7.39 33.34
C LEU A 42 31.71 -7.57 32.58
N THR A 43 30.62 -7.95 33.25
CA THR A 43 29.30 -8.06 32.61
C THR A 43 28.75 -6.71 32.14
N ALA A 44 28.92 -5.64 32.93
CA ALA A 44 28.52 -4.28 32.54
C ALA A 44 29.29 -3.74 31.32
N LEU A 45 30.55 -4.16 31.10
CA LEU A 45 31.37 -3.78 29.94
C LEU A 45 31.18 -4.72 28.73
N SER A 46 30.86 -6.00 28.94
CA SER A 46 30.66 -6.97 27.86
C SER A 46 29.27 -6.86 27.19
N VAL A 47 28.20 -6.61 27.96
CA VAL A 47 26.83 -6.56 27.42
C VAL A 47 26.63 -5.45 26.37
N PRO A 48 27.17 -4.22 26.51
CA PRO A 48 27.06 -3.19 25.48
C PRO A 48 27.74 -3.58 24.16
N LYS A 49 28.92 -4.22 24.22
CA LYS A 49 29.66 -4.63 23.01
C LYS A 49 28.95 -5.70 22.20
N LEU A 50 28.23 -6.61 22.86
CA LEU A 50 27.43 -7.64 22.17
C LEU A 50 26.12 -7.07 21.59
N ARG A 51 25.59 -5.98 22.14
CA ARG A 51 24.40 -5.27 21.61
C ARG A 51 24.70 -4.32 20.45
N ALA A 52 25.98 -4.00 20.22
CA ALA A 52 26.43 -3.10 19.16
C ALA A 52 26.85 -3.82 17.85
N ALA A 53 26.67 -5.14 17.78
CA ALA A 53 26.87 -5.90 16.56
C ALA A 53 25.70 -5.61 15.60
N HIS A 54 25.95 -4.77 14.61
CA HIS A 54 25.01 -4.53 13.51
C HIS A 54 25.20 -5.65 12.47
N PRO A 55 24.13 -6.36 12.04
CA PRO A 55 24.23 -7.23 10.88
C PRO A 55 24.56 -6.37 9.64
N ALA A 56 25.40 -6.87 8.74
CA ALA A 56 25.65 -6.17 7.49
C ALA A 56 24.34 -6.12 6.67
N PRO A 57 24.03 -5.02 5.96
CA PRO A 57 22.76 -4.89 5.25
C PRO A 57 22.46 -6.11 4.35
N ALA A 58 23.46 -6.57 3.61
CA ALA A 58 23.36 -7.67 2.66
C ALA A 58 22.90 -9.00 3.28
N ASP A 59 23.14 -9.21 4.58
CA ASP A 59 22.77 -10.45 5.28
C ASP A 59 21.30 -10.45 5.75
N ILE A 60 20.62 -9.28 5.70
CA ILE A 60 19.25 -9.13 6.18
C ILE A 60 18.24 -9.59 5.12
N THR A 61 17.58 -10.72 5.40
CA THR A 61 16.49 -11.27 4.61
C THR A 61 15.16 -10.68 5.06
N ILE A 62 14.39 -10.14 4.11
CA ILE A 62 13.14 -9.42 4.40
C ILE A 62 11.97 -10.11 3.71
N THR A 63 11.02 -10.56 4.53
CA THR A 63 9.78 -11.21 4.08
C THR A 63 8.59 -10.30 4.31
N PHE A 64 7.86 -10.00 3.24
CA PHE A 64 6.54 -9.37 3.34
C PHE A 64 5.48 -10.46 3.44
N LYS A 65 4.57 -10.32 4.40
CA LYS A 65 3.31 -11.07 4.42
C LYS A 65 2.33 -10.48 3.41
N HIS A 66 1.38 -11.31 2.97
CA HIS A 66 0.24 -10.91 2.15
C HIS A 66 0.62 -10.09 0.90
N VAL A 67 1.76 -10.41 0.27
CA VAL A 67 2.18 -9.81 -1.01
C VAL A 67 1.05 -10.00 -2.04
N PRO A 68 0.44 -8.92 -2.54
CA PRO A 68 -0.69 -9.05 -3.43
C PRO A 68 -0.21 -9.45 -4.83
N ALA A 69 -0.97 -10.32 -5.50
CA ALA A 69 -0.51 -10.97 -6.73
C ALA A 69 -0.29 -10.01 -7.92
N TRP A 70 -0.84 -8.78 -7.88
CA TRP A 70 -0.58 -7.73 -8.87
C TRP A 70 0.84 -7.13 -8.78
N LEU A 71 1.49 -7.17 -7.62
CA LEU A 71 2.72 -6.43 -7.33
C LEU A 71 3.91 -6.97 -8.12
N ASP A 72 4.54 -6.13 -8.93
CA ASP A 72 5.74 -6.53 -9.69
C ASP A 72 6.93 -6.84 -8.77
N ASP A 73 7.72 -7.86 -9.12
CA ASP A 73 8.83 -8.34 -8.29
C ASP A 73 9.96 -7.29 -8.19
N SER A 74 10.10 -6.36 -9.16
CA SER A 74 11.05 -5.25 -9.06
C SER A 74 10.64 -4.21 -8.01
N LEU A 75 9.35 -3.89 -7.92
CA LEU A 75 8.83 -3.00 -6.86
C LEU A 75 8.90 -3.68 -5.48
N LEU A 76 8.59 -4.98 -5.40
CA LEU A 76 8.75 -5.72 -4.15
C LEU A 76 10.21 -5.73 -3.67
N ASN A 77 11.19 -5.80 -4.59
CA ASN A 77 12.61 -5.69 -4.25
C ASN A 77 12.99 -4.28 -3.81
N GLU A 78 12.54 -3.21 -4.46
CA GLU A 78 12.75 -1.83 -3.97
C GLU A 78 12.22 -1.63 -2.54
N LEU A 79 11.05 -2.17 -2.22
CA LEU A 79 10.48 -2.12 -0.87
C LEU A 79 11.29 -2.94 0.15
N ARG A 80 11.88 -4.07 -0.26
CA ARG A 80 12.87 -4.81 0.57
C ARG A 80 14.13 -3.97 0.79
N ASP A 81 14.61 -3.28 -0.24
CA ASP A 81 15.85 -2.51 -0.17
C ASP A 81 15.72 -1.31 0.78
N VAL A 82 14.60 -0.56 0.71
CA VAL A 82 14.26 0.50 1.67
C VAL A 82 14.21 -0.04 3.10
N ALA A 83 13.55 -1.18 3.32
CA ALA A 83 13.49 -1.77 4.65
C ALA A 83 14.87 -2.26 5.14
N ARG A 84 15.72 -2.79 4.25
CA ARG A 84 17.08 -3.25 4.57
C ARG A 84 17.99 -2.10 4.98
N GLU A 85 17.95 -0.99 4.25
CA GLU A 85 18.73 0.22 4.56
C GLU A 85 18.39 0.74 5.97
N HIS A 86 17.10 0.83 6.30
CA HIS A 86 16.65 1.29 7.62
C HIS A 86 16.93 0.28 8.76
N LEU A 87 16.94 -1.04 8.48
CA LEU A 87 17.31 -2.06 9.47
C LEU A 87 18.82 -2.12 9.75
N ALA A 88 19.67 -1.87 8.75
CA ALA A 88 21.12 -2.00 8.89
C ALA A 88 21.77 -0.81 9.62
N ASN A 89 21.16 0.37 9.52
CA ASN A 89 21.64 1.60 10.16
C ASN A 89 21.30 1.69 11.67
N GLU A 90 20.51 0.77 12.20
CA GLU A 90 20.04 0.77 13.59
C GLU A 90 20.40 -0.56 14.30
N PRO A 91 20.73 -0.55 15.60
CA PRO A 91 20.87 -1.78 16.38
C PRO A 91 19.58 -2.61 16.36
N ILE A 92 19.67 -3.91 16.65
CA ILE A 92 18.50 -4.81 16.81
C ILE A 92 17.68 -4.36 18.03
N ALA A 93 16.79 -3.41 17.79
CA ALA A 93 16.04 -2.65 18.79
C ALA A 93 14.71 -2.15 18.20
N ARG A 94 13.81 -1.71 19.09
CA ARG A 94 12.49 -1.20 18.72
C ARG A 94 12.55 0.01 17.76
N ASN A 95 13.58 0.84 17.88
CA ASN A 95 13.70 2.08 17.09
C ASN A 95 13.89 1.79 15.59
N GLY A 96 14.75 0.82 15.23
CA GLY A 96 14.91 0.39 13.84
C GLY A 96 13.62 -0.13 13.23
N LEU A 97 12.83 -0.93 13.97
CA LEU A 97 11.52 -1.42 13.51
C LEU A 97 10.52 -0.29 13.27
N ILE A 98 10.50 0.74 14.12
CA ILE A 98 9.68 1.94 13.94
C ILE A 98 10.16 2.77 12.74
N SER A 99 11.48 2.91 12.56
CA SER A 99 12.11 3.60 11.43
C SER A 99 11.70 2.97 10.10
N VAL A 100 11.78 1.64 9.99
CA VAL A 100 11.34 0.86 8.82
C VAL A 100 9.85 1.02 8.56
N SER A 101 9.00 0.87 9.58
CA SER A 101 7.55 1.06 9.44
C SER A 101 7.21 2.45 8.91
N THR A 102 7.91 3.48 9.42
CA THR A 102 7.76 4.88 8.98
C THR A 102 8.24 5.08 7.54
N ALA A 103 9.40 4.53 7.18
CA ALA A 103 9.97 4.64 5.85
C ALA A 103 9.10 3.94 4.79
N LEU A 104 8.61 2.74 5.09
CA LEU A 104 7.69 2.01 4.21
C LEU A 104 6.37 2.75 4.01
N ALA A 105 5.78 3.31 5.08
CA ALA A 105 4.59 4.16 4.95
C ALA A 105 4.87 5.40 4.09
N GLN A 106 6.05 6.02 4.22
CA GLN A 106 6.46 7.17 3.40
C GLN A 106 6.66 6.85 1.91
N THR A 107 6.86 5.58 1.52
CA THR A 107 6.85 5.20 0.10
C THR A 107 5.48 5.39 -0.57
N GLY A 108 4.40 5.40 0.24
CA GLY A 108 3.03 5.52 -0.24
C GLY A 108 2.47 4.27 -0.91
N TRP A 109 3.16 3.11 -0.85
CA TRP A 109 2.66 1.84 -1.40
C TRP A 109 1.79 1.03 -0.41
N PHE A 110 1.71 1.48 0.84
CA PHE A 110 0.93 0.84 1.90
C PHE A 110 -0.22 1.75 2.33
N GLU A 111 -1.39 1.15 2.57
CA GLU A 111 -2.46 1.79 3.34
C GLU A 111 -2.07 1.86 4.82
N GLU A 112 -1.55 0.75 5.35
CA GLU A 112 -1.05 0.64 6.73
C GLU A 112 0.09 -0.39 6.81
N VAL A 113 1.07 -0.14 7.69
CA VAL A 113 2.12 -1.11 8.03
C VAL A 113 1.86 -1.63 9.44
N ASN A 114 1.09 -2.71 9.53
CA ASN A 114 0.57 -3.31 10.76
C ASN A 114 1.68 -3.67 11.78
N GLN A 115 2.74 -4.32 11.31
CA GLN A 115 3.83 -4.78 12.17
C GLN A 115 5.13 -4.97 11.39
N VAL A 116 6.25 -4.51 11.96
CA VAL A 116 7.60 -4.92 11.56
C VAL A 116 8.22 -5.65 12.74
N ARG A 117 8.73 -6.87 12.53
CA ARG A 117 9.34 -7.68 13.60
C ARG A 117 10.54 -8.49 13.12
N TRP A 118 11.53 -8.63 13.99
CA TRP A 118 12.58 -9.63 13.82
C TRP A 118 12.02 -11.04 14.07
N THR A 119 12.31 -11.98 13.17
CA THR A 119 12.02 -13.41 13.33
C THR A 119 13.29 -14.22 13.61
N SER A 120 14.46 -13.68 13.25
CA SER A 120 15.79 -14.14 13.68
C SER A 120 16.79 -12.97 13.70
N ASN A 121 18.06 -13.24 13.98
CA ASN A 121 19.13 -12.23 13.94
C ASN A 121 19.38 -11.65 12.53
N SER A 122 18.94 -12.33 11.47
CA SER A 122 19.12 -11.95 10.06
C SER A 122 17.80 -11.82 9.29
N ASN A 123 16.67 -12.19 9.89
CA ASN A 123 15.39 -12.26 9.19
C ASN A 123 14.39 -11.29 9.84
N ALA A 124 13.84 -10.39 9.03
CA ALA A 124 12.75 -9.52 9.41
C ALA A 124 11.49 -9.84 8.61
N GLU A 125 10.35 -9.81 9.30
CA GLU A 125 9.02 -9.99 8.72
C GLU A 125 8.25 -8.66 8.81
N ILE A 126 7.62 -8.27 7.70
CA ILE A 126 6.77 -7.10 7.58
C ILE A 126 5.35 -7.55 7.28
N ASP A 127 4.42 -7.10 8.10
CA ASP A 127 2.98 -7.26 7.98
C ASP A 127 2.39 -5.88 7.64
N GLY A 128 1.70 -5.76 6.51
CA GLY A 128 1.18 -4.48 6.03
C GLY A 128 0.21 -4.65 4.87
N ASN A 129 -0.75 -3.74 4.79
CA ASN A 129 -1.78 -3.71 3.77
C ASN A 129 -1.29 -2.82 2.61
N PHE A 130 -1.08 -3.42 1.45
CA PHE A 130 -0.64 -2.70 0.24
C PHE A 130 -1.82 -1.93 -0.39
N LEU A 131 -1.57 -0.73 -0.94
CA LEU A 131 -2.57 -0.05 -1.76
C LEU A 131 -2.89 -0.88 -3.00
N ILE A 132 -4.17 -1.17 -3.23
CA ILE A 132 -4.59 -1.99 -4.37
C ILE A 132 -4.90 -1.06 -5.56
N PRO A 133 -4.13 -1.13 -6.68
CA PRO A 133 -4.51 -0.46 -7.92
C PRO A 133 -5.81 -1.06 -8.44
N TYR A 134 -6.66 -0.20 -9.00
CA TYR A 134 -8.01 -0.54 -9.45
C TYR A 134 -8.25 -0.16 -10.91
N ALA A 135 -7.62 0.94 -11.37
CA ALA A 135 -7.60 1.34 -12.76
C ALA A 135 -6.25 1.96 -13.14
N LYS A 136 -5.94 1.92 -14.44
CA LYS A 136 -4.94 2.81 -15.05
C LYS A 136 -5.62 4.11 -15.46
N VAL A 137 -4.90 5.22 -15.45
CA VAL A 137 -5.37 6.52 -15.92
C VAL A 137 -4.33 7.12 -16.87
N ASP A 138 -4.69 7.35 -18.12
CA ASP A 138 -3.87 8.06 -19.09
C ASP A 138 -4.16 9.55 -19.04
N SER A 139 -3.21 10.32 -18.50
CA SER A 139 -3.30 11.78 -18.41
C SER A 139 -2.05 12.40 -19.03
N GLY A 140 -2.22 13.02 -20.20
CA GLY A 140 -1.12 13.66 -20.94
C GLY A 140 -0.07 12.69 -21.47
N GLY A 141 -0.46 11.46 -21.85
CA GLY A 141 0.47 10.42 -22.33
C GLY A 141 1.30 9.78 -21.21
N ARG A 142 0.90 9.97 -19.95
CA ARG A 142 1.49 9.33 -18.77
C ARG A 142 0.45 8.45 -18.10
N ILE A 143 0.83 7.21 -17.84
CA ILE A 143 0.00 6.26 -17.10
C ILE A 143 0.21 6.45 -15.59
N PHE A 144 -0.88 6.67 -14.88
CA PHE A 144 -0.98 6.62 -13.44
C PHE A 144 -1.83 5.43 -13.02
N PHE A 145 -1.67 4.95 -11.79
CA PHE A 145 -2.60 4.00 -11.18
C PHE A 145 -3.46 4.73 -10.15
N VAL A 146 -4.72 4.35 -10.01
CA VAL A 146 -5.62 4.83 -8.96
C VAL A 146 -6.23 3.67 -8.18
N ASP A 147 -6.54 3.88 -6.91
CA ASP A 147 -7.29 2.93 -6.08
C ASP A 147 -8.80 2.97 -6.38
N GLY A 148 -9.58 2.13 -5.69
CA GLY A 148 -11.05 2.11 -5.83
C GLY A 148 -11.77 3.38 -5.40
N TYR A 149 -11.07 4.31 -4.73
CA TYR A 149 -11.58 5.63 -4.31
C TYR A 149 -11.10 6.76 -5.23
N GLY A 150 -10.27 6.47 -6.23
CA GLY A 150 -9.70 7.46 -7.15
C GLY A 150 -8.48 8.19 -6.59
N LYS A 151 -7.84 7.70 -5.52
CA LYS A 151 -6.55 8.24 -5.06
C LYS A 151 -5.44 7.78 -5.98
N ARG A 152 -4.60 8.71 -6.41
CA ARG A 152 -3.41 8.41 -7.24
C ARG A 152 -2.38 7.62 -6.43
N LEU A 153 -2.01 6.42 -6.88
CA LEU A 153 -0.89 5.65 -6.31
C LEU A 153 0.47 6.30 -6.65
N PRO A 154 1.55 5.96 -5.93
CA PRO A 154 2.89 6.42 -6.27
C PRO A 154 3.29 6.02 -7.70
N SER A 155 4.17 6.82 -8.30
CA SER A 155 4.72 6.60 -9.64
C SER A 155 6.22 6.37 -9.55
N ARG A 156 6.72 5.28 -10.15
CA ARG A 156 8.15 4.91 -10.20
C ARG A 156 8.64 4.76 -11.64
N ILE A 157 9.96 4.60 -11.79
CA ILE A 157 10.57 4.12 -13.03
C ILE A 157 10.52 2.58 -13.01
N GLY A 158 10.09 1.94 -14.09
CA GLY A 158 9.92 0.50 -14.16
C GLY A 158 8.46 0.04 -13.99
N LYS A 159 8.25 -1.27 -13.74
CA LYS A 159 6.92 -1.88 -13.66
C LYS A 159 6.34 -1.81 -12.24
N THR A 160 5.17 -1.20 -12.07
CA THR A 160 4.42 -1.28 -10.80
C THR A 160 3.67 -2.61 -10.67
N VAL A 161 3.17 -3.11 -11.79
CA VAL A 161 2.24 -4.23 -11.90
C VAL A 161 2.83 -5.31 -12.81
N LYS A 162 2.61 -6.60 -12.47
CA LYS A 162 2.99 -7.73 -13.33
C LYS A 162 2.24 -7.70 -14.67
N ASP A 163 2.90 -8.05 -15.77
CA ASP A 163 2.28 -8.04 -17.12
C ASP A 163 1.03 -8.93 -17.25
N SER A 164 0.88 -9.94 -16.39
CA SER A 164 -0.29 -10.82 -16.33
C SER A 164 -1.53 -10.18 -15.71
N TYR A 165 -1.39 -9.03 -15.03
CA TYR A 165 -2.50 -8.34 -14.37
C TYR A 165 -3.13 -7.29 -15.29
N HIS A 166 -4.38 -7.55 -15.66
CA HIS A 166 -5.18 -6.64 -16.49
C HIS A 166 -5.83 -5.55 -15.64
N PHE A 167 -5.66 -4.29 -16.06
CA PHE A 167 -6.37 -3.15 -15.52
C PHE A 167 -7.00 -2.36 -16.66
N ILE A 168 -8.26 -1.97 -16.50
CA ILE A 168 -8.96 -1.12 -17.47
C ILE A 168 -8.36 0.29 -17.40
N THR A 169 -8.17 0.93 -18.56
CA THR A 169 -7.51 2.24 -18.67
C THR A 169 -8.53 3.36 -18.87
N LEU A 170 -8.60 4.33 -17.98
CA LEU A 170 -9.35 5.57 -18.17
C LEU A 170 -8.58 6.49 -19.13
N LYS A 171 -9.22 6.95 -20.19
CA LYS A 171 -8.65 7.81 -21.25
C LYS A 171 -9.53 9.06 -21.45
N GLN A 172 -8.92 10.13 -21.98
CA GLN A 172 -9.60 11.39 -22.32
C GLN A 172 -10.33 12.03 -21.13
N LEU A 173 -9.63 12.13 -19.99
CA LEU A 173 -10.13 12.75 -18.77
C LEU A 173 -10.28 14.26 -18.92
N ASN A 174 -11.27 14.82 -18.23
CA ASN A 174 -11.57 16.25 -18.22
C ASN A 174 -10.67 17.02 -17.24
N TYR A 175 -10.09 16.32 -16.26
CA TYR A 175 -9.28 16.89 -15.17
C TYR A 175 -7.86 16.32 -15.15
N PRO A 176 -6.83 17.14 -14.85
CA PRO A 176 -5.45 16.72 -14.80
C PRO A 176 -5.15 15.81 -13.60
N ALA A 177 -4.07 15.02 -13.69
CA ALA A 177 -3.62 14.18 -12.59
C ALA A 177 -3.30 14.99 -11.32
N PRO A 178 -3.74 14.55 -10.12
CA PRO A 178 -3.37 15.18 -8.86
C PRO A 178 -1.86 15.32 -8.72
N PRO A 179 -1.35 16.45 -8.18
CA PRO A 179 0.08 16.75 -8.20
C PRO A 179 0.92 15.80 -7.33
N ARG A 180 0.30 15.17 -6.31
CA ARG A 180 0.97 14.26 -5.36
C ARG A 180 0.25 12.91 -5.30
N PRO A 181 0.96 11.80 -5.09
CA PRO A 181 0.36 10.53 -4.69
C PRO A 181 -0.48 10.66 -3.41
N GLY A 182 -1.43 9.75 -3.22
CA GLY A 182 -2.38 9.73 -2.11
C GLY A 182 -3.52 10.76 -2.22
N MET A 183 -3.39 11.78 -3.07
CA MET A 183 -4.48 12.72 -3.36
C MET A 183 -5.52 12.07 -4.28
N GLN A 184 -6.80 12.36 -4.03
CA GLN A 184 -7.92 11.94 -4.87
C GLN A 184 -7.90 12.69 -6.20
N TRP A 185 -8.38 12.05 -7.26
CA TRP A 185 -8.62 12.72 -8.54
C TRP A 185 -9.83 13.65 -8.42
N ASP A 186 -9.60 14.95 -8.61
CA ASP A 186 -10.65 15.95 -8.67
C ASP A 186 -11.40 15.79 -10.00
N GLY A 187 -12.39 14.91 -10.08
CA GLY A 187 -13.15 14.68 -11.31
C GLY A 187 -14.32 13.70 -11.15
N ASP A 188 -15.53 14.18 -11.43
CA ASP A 188 -16.75 13.35 -11.47
C ASP A 188 -16.65 12.24 -12.54
N ASP A 189 -15.84 12.46 -13.57
CA ASP A 189 -15.55 11.50 -14.63
C ASP A 189 -14.80 10.27 -14.12
N VAL A 190 -13.80 10.45 -13.26
CA VAL A 190 -13.09 9.36 -12.57
C VAL A 190 -14.03 8.66 -11.59
N VAL A 191 -14.77 9.40 -10.77
CA VAL A 191 -15.69 8.80 -9.78
C VAL A 191 -16.79 7.98 -10.46
N ALA A 192 -17.37 8.48 -11.55
CA ALA A 192 -18.35 7.75 -12.35
C ALA A 192 -17.75 6.50 -13.02
N SER A 193 -16.52 6.62 -13.53
CA SER A 193 -15.78 5.50 -14.11
C SER A 193 -15.52 4.39 -13.10
N LEU A 194 -15.07 4.73 -11.89
CA LEU A 194 -14.79 3.74 -10.84
C LEU A 194 -16.06 2.99 -10.41
N LYS A 195 -17.21 3.68 -10.32
CA LYS A 195 -18.52 3.03 -10.11
C LYS A 195 -18.88 2.04 -11.21
N LEU A 196 -18.55 2.36 -12.47
CA LEU A 196 -18.77 1.44 -13.59
C LEU A 196 -17.80 0.24 -13.56
N LEU A 197 -16.52 0.47 -13.24
CA LEU A 197 -15.53 -0.60 -13.07
C LEU A 197 -15.91 -1.56 -11.95
N GLN A 198 -16.52 -1.06 -10.87
CA GLN A 198 -17.06 -1.90 -9.80
C GLN A 198 -18.11 -2.88 -10.30
N LEU A 199 -18.98 -2.47 -11.22
CA LEU A 199 -19.94 -3.37 -11.83
C LEU A 199 -19.31 -4.33 -12.85
N PHE A 200 -18.23 -3.92 -13.52
CA PHE A 200 -17.56 -4.79 -14.50
C PHE A 200 -16.74 -5.89 -13.84
N TYR A 201 -15.96 -5.60 -12.79
CA TYR A 201 -15.04 -6.58 -12.20
C TYR A 201 -15.73 -7.78 -11.52
N ASP A 202 -17.06 -7.74 -11.33
CA ASP A 202 -17.87 -8.89 -10.90
C ASP A 202 -18.11 -9.94 -12.03
N TYR A 203 -17.64 -9.68 -13.27
CA TYR A 203 -17.84 -10.55 -14.44
C TYR A 203 -16.51 -11.00 -15.08
N ASP A 204 -16.41 -12.28 -15.45
CA ASP A 204 -15.23 -12.87 -16.10
C ASP A 204 -14.82 -12.15 -17.41
N TRP A 205 -15.79 -11.58 -18.12
CA TRP A 205 -15.55 -10.85 -19.37
C TRP A 205 -14.96 -9.45 -19.17
N ALA A 206 -14.80 -8.94 -17.94
CA ALA A 206 -14.15 -7.65 -17.67
C ALA A 206 -12.75 -7.56 -18.28
N ALA A 207 -12.04 -8.69 -18.37
CA ALA A 207 -10.73 -8.80 -19.01
C ALA A 207 -10.76 -8.53 -20.52
N GLN A 208 -11.93 -8.45 -21.16
CA GLN A 208 -12.09 -8.08 -22.58
C GLN A 208 -12.12 -6.57 -22.80
N ILE A 209 -12.40 -5.76 -21.78
CA ILE A 209 -12.43 -4.29 -21.86
C ILE A 209 -10.99 -3.76 -21.73
N ASP A 210 -10.53 -2.98 -22.70
CA ASP A 210 -9.23 -2.29 -22.66
C ASP A 210 -9.30 -0.97 -21.88
N SER A 211 -10.31 -0.16 -22.21
CA SER A 211 -10.36 1.23 -21.75
C SER A 211 -11.76 1.80 -21.64
N LEU A 212 -11.93 2.77 -20.73
CA LEU A 212 -13.04 3.71 -20.72
C LEU A 212 -12.58 5.01 -21.37
N ASP A 213 -13.39 5.55 -22.28
CA ASP A 213 -13.14 6.83 -22.96
C ASP A 213 -14.17 7.85 -22.44
N LEU A 214 -13.63 8.92 -21.84
CA LEU A 214 -14.38 9.95 -21.11
C LEU A 214 -14.47 11.28 -21.88
N SER A 215 -14.07 11.29 -23.16
CA SER A 215 -14.12 12.46 -24.05
C SER A 215 -15.50 13.10 -24.19
N ARG A 216 -16.58 12.35 -23.93
CA ARG A 216 -17.97 12.83 -23.96
C ARG A 216 -18.53 13.16 -22.57
N PHE A 217 -17.78 12.93 -21.51
CA PHE A 217 -18.27 13.03 -20.14
C PHE A 217 -18.55 14.48 -19.74
N GLY A 218 -17.59 15.40 -19.90
CA GLY A 218 -17.75 16.80 -19.46
C GLY A 218 -18.97 17.53 -20.04
N GLY A 219 -19.33 17.23 -21.30
CA GLY A 219 -20.50 17.86 -21.95
C GLY A 219 -21.81 17.07 -21.86
N SER A 220 -21.76 15.73 -21.83
CA SER A 220 -22.97 14.89 -21.95
C SER A 220 -23.12 13.82 -20.88
N GLN A 221 -22.15 13.69 -19.98
CA GLN A 221 -22.07 12.62 -18.95
C GLN A 221 -22.12 11.21 -19.56
N VAL A 222 -21.70 11.05 -20.82
CA VAL A 222 -21.65 9.74 -21.51
C VAL A 222 -20.27 9.12 -21.33
N ILE A 223 -20.26 7.92 -20.77
CA ILE A 223 -19.11 7.02 -20.75
C ILE A 223 -19.14 6.15 -22.01
N LEU A 224 -17.98 5.99 -22.65
CA LEU A 224 -17.72 5.01 -23.70
C LEU A 224 -16.76 3.96 -23.15
N PHE A 225 -16.80 2.73 -23.65
CA PHE A 225 -15.74 1.75 -23.41
C PHE A 225 -15.31 1.05 -24.68
N ASN A 226 -14.05 0.63 -24.74
CA ASN A 226 -13.46 -0.07 -25.87
C ASN A 226 -12.98 -1.46 -25.42
N THR A 227 -13.18 -2.48 -26.25
CA THR A 227 -12.69 -3.84 -26.00
C THR A 227 -11.28 -4.06 -26.57
N LYS A 228 -10.72 -5.26 -26.40
CA LYS A 228 -9.46 -5.69 -27.00
C LYS A 228 -9.58 -5.94 -28.51
N THR A 229 -10.74 -6.42 -28.96
CA THR A 229 -11.20 -6.19 -30.34
C THR A 229 -11.43 -4.69 -30.52
N PRO A 230 -11.12 -4.05 -31.66
CA PRO A 230 -11.35 -2.62 -31.84
C PRO A 230 -12.85 -2.30 -32.04
N SER A 231 -13.61 -2.43 -30.95
CA SER A 231 -15.04 -2.16 -30.81
C SER A 231 -15.29 -1.16 -29.70
N GLN A 232 -16.25 -0.27 -29.94
CA GLN A 232 -16.65 0.77 -29.00
C GLN A 232 -18.10 0.59 -28.56
N PHE A 233 -18.33 0.66 -27.27
CA PHE A 233 -19.64 0.61 -26.64
C PHE A 233 -20.02 1.97 -26.11
N VAL A 234 -21.22 2.43 -26.46
CA VAL A 234 -21.87 3.56 -25.79
C VAL A 234 -22.54 3.02 -24.53
N TRP A 235 -21.89 3.18 -23.38
CA TRP A 235 -22.50 2.81 -22.10
C TRP A 235 -23.62 3.78 -21.72
N GLY A 236 -23.41 5.07 -21.93
CA GLY A 236 -24.33 6.12 -21.50
C GLY A 236 -23.94 6.72 -20.14
N SER A 237 -24.92 7.01 -19.31
CA SER A 237 -24.75 7.73 -18.04
C SER A 237 -24.10 6.86 -16.95
N PRO A 238 -23.59 7.46 -15.86
CA PRO A 238 -23.03 6.70 -14.74
C PRO A 238 -24.06 5.72 -14.12
N PRO A 239 -23.64 4.60 -13.52
CA PRO A 239 -24.57 3.67 -12.89
C PRO A 239 -25.38 4.32 -11.76
N ASN A 240 -26.69 4.04 -11.72
CA ASN A 240 -27.69 4.68 -10.84
C ASN A 240 -27.89 6.19 -11.11
N GLN A 241 -27.49 6.66 -12.29
CA GLN A 241 -27.69 8.02 -12.81
C GLN A 241 -28.16 8.00 -14.28
N GLU A 242 -28.78 6.89 -14.69
CA GLU A 242 -29.34 6.68 -16.02
C GLU A 242 -30.42 7.72 -16.35
N LYS A 243 -30.41 8.22 -17.60
CA LYS A 243 -31.39 9.22 -18.05
C LYS A 243 -32.74 8.57 -18.36
N ALA A 244 -33.78 9.40 -18.47
CA ALA A 244 -35.07 8.92 -18.94
C ALA A 244 -34.94 8.24 -20.31
N LEU A 245 -35.55 7.06 -20.46
CA LEU A 245 -35.48 6.16 -21.63
C LEU A 245 -34.12 5.46 -21.85
N GLU A 246 -33.13 5.69 -20.98
CA GLU A 246 -31.88 4.92 -20.99
C GLU A 246 -32.07 3.58 -20.26
N ALA A 247 -31.51 2.49 -20.79
CA ALA A 247 -31.48 1.20 -20.12
C ALA A 247 -30.72 1.26 -18.79
N LEU A 248 -31.21 0.55 -17.77
CA LEU A 248 -30.54 0.48 -16.46
C LEU A 248 -29.20 -0.26 -16.56
N ALA A 249 -28.23 0.08 -15.72
CA ALA A 249 -26.93 -0.60 -15.66
C ALA A 249 -27.06 -2.13 -15.61
N ILE A 250 -27.98 -2.68 -14.80
CA ILE A 250 -28.22 -4.12 -14.70
C ILE A 250 -28.64 -4.74 -16.04
N GLN A 251 -29.53 -4.09 -16.80
CA GLN A 251 -30.01 -4.55 -18.12
C GLN A 251 -28.92 -4.44 -19.19
N LYS A 252 -27.95 -3.53 -19.03
CA LYS A 252 -26.75 -3.45 -19.88
C LYS A 252 -25.82 -4.63 -19.60
N LEU A 253 -25.56 -4.93 -18.33
CA LEU A 253 -24.72 -6.04 -17.89
C LEU A 253 -25.29 -7.40 -18.30
N GLU A 254 -26.60 -7.62 -18.13
CA GLU A 254 -27.30 -8.84 -18.58
C GLU A 254 -27.12 -9.07 -20.09
N ARG A 255 -27.21 -8.02 -20.91
CA ARG A 255 -26.99 -8.10 -22.37
C ARG A 255 -25.53 -8.41 -22.71
N LEU A 256 -24.56 -7.79 -22.03
CA LEU A 256 -23.13 -8.09 -22.21
C LEU A 256 -22.80 -9.53 -21.79
N ALA A 257 -23.32 -9.99 -20.65
CA ALA A 257 -23.16 -11.36 -20.17
C ALA A 257 -23.76 -12.38 -21.15
N LYS A 258 -24.98 -12.13 -21.67
CA LYS A 258 -25.59 -12.98 -22.70
C LYS A 258 -24.81 -13.00 -24.02
N ALA A 259 -24.24 -11.86 -24.43
CA ALA A 259 -23.35 -11.82 -25.61
C ALA A 259 -22.08 -12.65 -25.37
N HIS A 260 -21.46 -12.52 -24.20
CA HIS A 260 -20.31 -13.34 -23.81
C HIS A 260 -20.63 -14.84 -23.78
N GLU A 261 -21.76 -15.23 -23.19
CA GLU A 261 -22.22 -16.63 -23.16
C GLU A 261 -22.46 -17.19 -24.58
N SER A 262 -23.06 -16.38 -25.47
CA SER A 262 -23.44 -16.80 -26.81
C SER A 262 -22.28 -16.86 -27.80
N PHE A 263 -21.27 -15.98 -27.65
CA PHE A 263 -20.21 -15.76 -28.65
C PHE A 263 -18.78 -15.89 -28.10
N GLY A 264 -18.60 -16.08 -26.79
CA GLY A 264 -17.30 -15.99 -26.10
C GLY A 264 -16.75 -14.57 -25.98
N ALA A 265 -17.43 -13.56 -26.53
CA ALA A 265 -16.99 -12.16 -26.53
C ALA A 265 -18.17 -11.19 -26.41
N ILE A 266 -18.03 -10.14 -25.61
CA ILE A 266 -19.09 -9.13 -25.42
C ILE A 266 -19.37 -8.29 -26.69
N ASP A 267 -18.38 -8.22 -27.59
CA ASP A 267 -18.45 -7.59 -28.91
C ASP A 267 -18.79 -8.58 -30.04
N GLN A 268 -19.20 -9.82 -29.69
CA GLN A 268 -19.55 -10.88 -30.64
C GLN A 268 -18.38 -11.25 -31.59
N GLY A 269 -17.14 -10.87 -31.26
CA GLY A 269 -15.95 -11.08 -32.10
C GLY A 269 -15.86 -10.17 -33.32
N VAL A 270 -16.67 -9.11 -33.41
CA VAL A 270 -16.68 -8.17 -34.54
C VAL A 270 -16.28 -6.76 -34.13
N SER A 271 -15.53 -6.07 -35.00
CA SER A 271 -15.21 -4.65 -34.85
C SER A 271 -16.40 -3.77 -35.22
N GLY A 272 -16.83 -2.85 -34.35
CA GLY A 272 -17.94 -1.94 -34.62
C GLY A 272 -18.30 -1.02 -33.45
N GLN A 273 -19.37 -0.23 -33.62
CA GLN A 273 -19.95 0.53 -32.53
C GLN A 273 -21.23 -0.16 -32.05
N PHE A 274 -21.37 -0.33 -30.74
CA PHE A 274 -22.54 -0.90 -30.08
C PHE A 274 -23.17 0.15 -29.18
N ASP A 275 -24.50 0.20 -29.15
CA ASP A 275 -25.23 1.10 -28.24
C ASP A 275 -25.95 0.29 -27.16
N LEU A 276 -25.62 0.56 -25.89
CA LEU A 276 -26.25 -0.08 -24.74
C LEU A 276 -27.36 0.80 -24.12
N THR A 277 -27.53 2.03 -24.60
CA THR A 277 -28.50 2.99 -24.02
C THR A 277 -29.94 2.65 -24.37
N ASP A 278 -30.22 2.07 -25.53
CA ASP A 278 -31.56 1.59 -25.89
C ASP A 278 -31.93 0.34 -25.05
N PRO A 279 -33.05 0.33 -24.31
CA PRO A 279 -33.48 -0.84 -23.55
C PRO A 279 -34.02 -1.98 -24.43
N ASN A 280 -34.47 -1.69 -25.66
CA ASN A 280 -35.14 -2.67 -26.53
C ASN A 280 -34.18 -3.42 -27.45
N SER A 281 -32.93 -2.95 -27.58
CA SER A 281 -32.03 -3.44 -28.63
C SER A 281 -30.57 -3.50 -28.18
N PHE A 282 -29.80 -4.35 -28.86
CA PHE A 282 -28.34 -4.36 -28.82
C PHE A 282 -27.89 -4.13 -30.26
N ILE A 283 -28.05 -2.90 -30.73
CA ILE A 283 -27.79 -2.54 -32.13
C ILE A 283 -26.31 -2.23 -32.33
N ARG A 284 -25.72 -2.92 -33.31
CA ARG A 284 -24.51 -2.49 -33.99
C ARG A 284 -24.87 -1.33 -34.90
N LYS A 285 -24.24 -0.17 -34.70
CA LYS A 285 -24.35 1.01 -35.57
C LYS A 285 -23.32 0.99 -36.68
#